data_AF-A0AAE7BI95-F1
#
_entry.id   AF-A0AAE7BI95-F1
#
_cell.length_a   1.000
_cell.length_b   1.000
_cell.length_c   1.000
_cell.angle_alpha   90.00
_cell.angle_beta   90.00
_cell.angle_gamma   90.00
#
_symmetry.space_group_name_H-M   'P 1'
#
loop_
_entity.id
_entity.type
_entity.pdbx_description
1 polymer ?
#
loop_
_entity_poly.entity_id
_entity_poly.type
_entity_poly.pdbx_seq_one_letter_code
_entity_poly.pdbx_strand_id
1 'polypeptide(L)'
;MIRLSDHIAAAGGWLSLEAFMQLALHHPQEGYYSSSIENIGSRGDFSTTPTLSPILAKAVAARWKEACARCGRRLPLLEIGAGSGALAVKVLEQLGFWNRLNTDYVIVESSPRLREFQHLLLGSQAKIYSTMEKALKHCGGKAFIFSNELVDAFPARVFEYTEEGWREVGLTVKDGAVREELRPVRQQPLFSHMLEYDSQPGQRLEIHDSYARWFTGWLPLWNMGVMTVIDYGDEMERLYYRRPQGSLRGYKSHQVLTGEELYRHPGLTDLTCDVNFTDLLELSRNCLGDTVTLMTQRDYLLPYAENTPQDAFLTDEHGAGGHFHVLIQERL
;
A
#
# COMPACT_ATOMS: atom_id res chain seq x y z
N MET A 1 18.59 10.35 -14.29
CA MET A 1 17.41 9.65 -14.84
C MET A 1 17.76 8.19 -14.93
N ILE A 2 16.91 7.33 -14.38
CA ILE A 2 17.20 5.91 -14.15
C ILE A 2 17.43 5.23 -15.50
N ARG A 3 18.66 4.77 -15.74
CA ARG A 3 19.02 4.02 -16.94
C ARG A 3 18.88 2.53 -16.68
N LEU A 4 17.71 2.00 -17.02
CA LEU A 4 17.35 0.62 -16.68
C LEU A 4 18.32 -0.42 -17.27
N SER A 5 18.88 -0.17 -18.45
CA SER A 5 19.93 -1.02 -19.06
C SER A 5 21.16 -1.19 -18.16
N ASP A 6 21.58 -0.12 -17.50
CA ASP A 6 22.78 -0.12 -16.66
C ASP A 6 22.53 -0.93 -15.38
N HIS A 7 21.32 -0.82 -14.81
CA HIS A 7 20.89 -1.61 -13.67
C HIS A 7 20.70 -3.10 -14.02
N ILE A 8 20.16 -3.42 -15.20
CA ILE A 8 20.06 -4.80 -15.70
C ILE A 8 21.46 -5.40 -15.87
N ALA A 9 22.39 -4.66 -16.49
CA ALA A 9 23.77 -5.11 -16.66
C ALA A 9 24.46 -5.33 -15.30
N ALA A 10 24.31 -4.41 -14.36
CA ALA A 10 24.84 -4.53 -13.00
C ALA A 10 24.25 -5.72 -12.22
N ALA A 11 23.01 -6.12 -12.51
CA ALA A 11 22.34 -7.29 -11.93
C ALA A 11 22.73 -8.63 -12.60
N GLY A 12 23.68 -8.64 -13.53
CA GLY A 12 24.09 -9.84 -14.26
C GLY A 12 23.19 -10.17 -15.45
N GLY A 13 22.62 -9.13 -16.08
CA GLY A 13 21.83 -9.24 -17.31
C GLY A 13 20.35 -9.52 -17.09
N TRP A 14 19.86 -9.53 -15.85
CA TRP A 14 18.43 -9.66 -15.55
C TRP A 14 18.08 -9.03 -14.22
N LEU A 15 16.97 -8.31 -14.20
CA LEU A 15 16.48 -7.58 -13.05
C LEU A 15 15.03 -8.01 -12.76
N SER A 16 14.72 -8.52 -11.56
CA SER A 16 13.34 -8.87 -11.24
C SER A 16 12.42 -7.65 -11.32
N LEU A 17 11.11 -7.87 -11.55
CA LEU A 17 10.15 -6.78 -11.51
C LEU A 17 10.07 -6.11 -10.12
N GLU A 18 10.31 -6.85 -9.04
CA GLU A 18 10.47 -6.28 -7.69
C GLU A 18 11.63 -5.27 -7.64
N ALA A 19 12.81 -5.64 -8.15
CA ALA A 19 13.97 -4.74 -8.16
C ALA A 19 13.76 -3.53 -9.09
N PHE A 20 13.06 -3.72 -10.21
CA PHE A 20 12.64 -2.62 -11.08
C PHE A 20 11.69 -1.66 -10.35
N MET A 21 10.63 -2.14 -9.71
CA MET A 21 9.71 -1.31 -8.92
C MET A 21 10.44 -0.57 -7.79
N GLN A 22 11.34 -1.26 -7.07
CA GLN A 22 12.17 -0.66 -6.02
C GLN A 22 12.99 0.53 -6.54
N LEU A 23 13.59 0.41 -7.73
CA LEU A 23 14.33 1.50 -8.36
C LEU A 23 13.38 2.61 -8.82
N ALA A 24 12.33 2.26 -9.56
CA ALA A 24 11.41 3.21 -10.16
C ALA A 24 10.64 4.04 -9.11
N LEU A 25 10.27 3.44 -7.96
CA LEU A 25 9.47 4.10 -6.94
C LEU A 25 10.32 4.76 -5.85
N HIS A 26 11.38 4.09 -5.41
CA HIS A 26 12.09 4.45 -4.17
C HIS A 26 13.57 4.76 -4.34
N HIS A 27 14.10 4.87 -5.56
CA HIS A 27 15.48 5.33 -5.73
C HIS A 27 15.67 6.69 -5.02
N PRO A 28 16.68 6.85 -4.13
CA PRO A 28 16.75 7.99 -3.21
C PRO A 28 16.76 9.38 -3.86
N GLN A 29 17.21 9.46 -5.12
CA GLN A 29 17.33 10.73 -5.85
C GLN A 29 16.39 10.81 -7.07
N GLU A 30 15.92 9.68 -7.57
CA GLU A 30 15.27 9.61 -8.90
C GLU A 30 14.00 8.75 -8.93
N GLY A 31 13.65 8.12 -7.80
CA GLY A 31 12.43 7.33 -7.69
C GLY A 31 11.22 8.25 -7.64
N TYR A 32 10.07 7.73 -8.06
CA TYR A 32 8.82 8.47 -8.13
C TYR A 32 8.49 9.21 -6.81
N TYR A 33 8.62 8.53 -5.67
CA TYR A 33 8.35 9.11 -4.35
C TYR A 33 9.51 9.98 -3.79
N SER A 34 10.62 10.12 -4.52
CA SER A 34 11.76 10.96 -4.14
C SER A 34 11.88 12.22 -5.00
N SER A 35 11.72 12.10 -6.33
CA SER A 35 11.94 13.20 -7.28
C SER A 35 10.67 13.81 -7.86
N SER A 36 9.62 13.01 -8.07
CA SER A 36 8.45 13.42 -8.87
C SER A 36 7.33 14.08 -8.05
N ILE A 37 7.57 14.23 -6.74
CA ILE A 37 6.69 14.90 -5.77
C ILE A 37 6.76 16.45 -5.92
N GLU A 38 6.83 16.95 -7.16
CA GLU A 38 6.74 18.40 -7.43
C GLU A 38 5.29 18.89 -7.46
N ASN A 39 4.32 17.99 -7.64
CA ASN A 39 2.90 18.33 -7.81
C ASN A 39 2.00 17.77 -6.68
N ILE A 40 2.38 17.94 -5.41
CA ILE A 40 1.45 17.62 -4.31
C ILE A 40 0.33 18.68 -4.28
N GLY A 41 -0.86 18.33 -4.78
CA GLY A 41 -2.09 19.12 -4.65
C GLY A 41 -2.64 19.71 -5.95
N SER A 42 -3.96 19.60 -6.12
CA SER A 42 -4.82 20.08 -7.24
C SER A 42 -4.51 19.58 -8.67
N ARG A 43 -3.30 19.08 -8.96
CA ARG A 43 -2.88 18.59 -10.30
C ARG A 43 -1.95 17.35 -10.28
N GLY A 44 -1.77 16.68 -9.14
CA GLY A 44 -0.88 15.52 -9.01
C GLY A 44 -1.60 14.18 -8.96
N ASP A 45 -0.88 13.09 -9.23
CA ASP A 45 -1.43 11.72 -9.26
C ASP A 45 -1.94 11.23 -7.87
N PHE A 46 -1.57 11.90 -6.77
CA PHE A 46 -1.93 11.54 -5.38
C PHE A 46 -3.30 12.04 -4.89
N SER A 47 -4.22 12.44 -5.79
CA SER A 47 -5.37 13.29 -5.43
C SER A 47 -6.77 12.69 -5.62
N THR A 48 -6.98 11.40 -5.40
CA THR A 48 -8.31 10.81 -5.70
C THR A 48 -9.12 10.44 -4.45
N THR A 49 -8.75 9.51 -3.58
CA THR A 49 -9.72 9.01 -2.58
C THR A 49 -9.97 9.94 -1.37
N PRO A 50 -8.94 10.44 -0.65
CA PRO A 50 -9.13 11.20 0.60
C PRO A 50 -9.76 12.59 0.43
N THR A 51 -9.70 13.13 -0.79
CA THR A 51 -10.20 14.47 -1.11
C THR A 51 -11.65 14.49 -1.57
N LEU A 52 -12.23 13.34 -1.94
CA LEU A 52 -13.59 13.27 -2.48
C LEU A 52 -14.66 13.36 -1.39
N SER A 53 -14.46 12.70 -0.25
CA SER A 53 -15.43 12.70 0.85
C SER A 53 -14.73 12.53 2.21
N PRO A 54 -15.26 13.15 3.30
CA PRO A 54 -14.79 12.92 4.65
C PRO A 54 -15.18 11.56 5.24
N ILE A 55 -15.95 10.71 4.54
CA ILE A 55 -16.47 9.44 5.07
C ILE A 55 -15.37 8.50 5.58
N LEU A 56 -14.26 8.40 4.85
CA LEU A 56 -13.11 7.59 5.28
C LEU A 56 -12.50 8.13 6.58
N ALA A 57 -12.30 9.45 6.65
CA ALA A 57 -11.79 10.11 7.85
C ALA A 57 -12.73 9.94 9.06
N LYS A 58 -14.06 9.95 8.82
CA LYS A 58 -15.07 9.68 9.85
C LYS A 58 -14.96 8.24 10.36
N ALA A 59 -14.84 7.28 9.46
CA ALA A 59 -14.69 5.87 9.80
C ALA A 59 -13.43 5.62 10.65
N VAL A 60 -12.27 6.12 10.21
CA VAL A 60 -11.01 6.02 10.96
C VAL A 60 -11.13 6.66 12.34
N ALA A 61 -11.65 7.88 12.43
CA ALA A 61 -11.82 8.57 13.71
C ALA A 61 -12.78 7.85 14.67
N ALA A 62 -13.86 7.25 14.15
CA ALA A 62 -14.81 6.48 14.95
C ALA A 62 -14.20 5.14 15.44
N ARG A 63 -13.56 4.39 14.54
CA ARG A 63 -12.86 3.14 14.87
C ARG A 63 -11.73 3.35 15.88
N TRP A 64 -11.01 4.47 15.77
CA TRP A 64 -10.02 4.86 16.77
C TRP A 64 -10.65 5.10 18.16
N LYS A 65 -11.81 5.77 18.24
CA LYS A 65 -12.53 5.98 19.52
C LYS A 65 -12.99 4.65 20.12
N GLU A 66 -13.52 3.76 19.29
CA GLU A 66 -13.95 2.40 19.70
C GLU A 66 -12.77 1.58 20.24
N ALA A 67 -11.62 1.59 19.53
CA ALA A 67 -10.40 0.94 19.98
C ALA A 67 -9.89 1.50 21.30
N CYS A 68 -9.91 2.83 21.48
CA CYS A 68 -9.53 3.46 22.73
C CYS A 68 -10.43 3.02 23.90
N ALA A 69 -11.75 2.93 23.66
CA ALA A 69 -12.69 2.47 24.67
C ALA A 69 -12.43 1.01 25.06
N ARG A 70 -12.19 0.12 24.08
CA ARG A 70 -11.90 -1.30 24.32
C ARG A 70 -10.58 -1.52 25.04
N CYS A 71 -9.54 -0.78 24.70
CA CYS A 71 -8.25 -0.82 25.41
C CYS A 71 -8.29 -0.15 26.80
N GLY A 72 -9.40 0.53 27.16
CA GLY A 72 -9.49 1.32 28.39
C GLY A 72 -8.51 2.51 28.44
N ARG A 73 -7.97 2.94 27.29
CA ARG A 73 -6.99 4.03 27.20
C ARG A 73 -6.98 4.66 25.81
N ARG A 74 -6.54 5.91 25.72
CA ARG A 74 -6.24 6.52 24.42
C ARG A 74 -5.00 5.87 23.81
N LEU A 75 -5.11 5.53 22.52
CA LEU A 75 -4.00 5.05 21.70
C LEU A 75 -3.47 6.22 20.86
N PRO A 76 -2.14 6.33 20.66
CA PRO A 76 -1.59 7.06 19.53
C PRO A 76 -2.28 6.66 18.23
N LEU A 77 -2.59 7.63 17.38
CA LEU A 77 -3.20 7.43 16.07
C LEU A 77 -2.10 7.55 15.02
N LEU A 78 -1.66 6.42 14.48
CA LEU A 78 -0.48 6.30 13.63
C LEU A 78 -0.91 6.03 12.18
N GLU A 79 -0.63 6.96 11.28
CA GLU A 79 -0.86 6.83 9.83
C GLU A 79 0.46 6.47 9.13
N ILE A 80 0.44 5.43 8.29
CA ILE A 80 1.59 5.01 7.49
C ILE A 80 1.36 5.47 6.05
N GLY A 81 2.35 6.16 5.47
CA GLY A 81 2.26 6.65 4.10
C GLY A 81 1.18 7.71 3.91
N ALA A 82 1.20 8.77 4.73
CA ALA A 82 0.16 9.81 4.70
C ALA A 82 0.10 10.61 3.39
N GLY A 83 1.06 10.41 2.47
CA GLY A 83 1.12 11.09 1.17
C GLY A 83 1.11 12.60 1.36
N SER A 84 0.13 13.28 0.76
CA SER A 84 -0.06 14.74 0.94
C SER A 84 -0.45 15.17 2.35
N GLY A 85 -0.82 14.24 3.25
CA GLY A 85 -1.37 14.56 4.57
C GLY A 85 -2.83 15.04 4.53
N ALA A 86 -3.49 15.00 3.36
CA ALA A 86 -4.89 15.40 3.24
C ALA A 86 -5.82 14.55 4.11
N LEU A 87 -5.62 13.22 4.14
CA LEU A 87 -6.38 12.32 5.00
C LEU A 87 -6.15 12.65 6.48
N ALA A 88 -4.90 12.88 6.89
CA ALA A 88 -4.55 13.28 8.25
C ALA A 88 -5.31 14.51 8.73
N VAL A 89 -5.36 15.56 7.90
CA VAL A 89 -6.13 16.78 8.20
C VAL A 89 -7.60 16.45 8.41
N LYS A 90 -8.20 15.64 7.52
CA LYS A 90 -9.61 15.26 7.64
C LYS A 90 -9.87 14.41 8.87
N VAL A 91 -9.02 13.47 9.21
CA VAL A 91 -9.16 12.65 10.44
C VAL A 91 -9.10 13.55 11.68
N LEU A 92 -8.13 14.46 11.76
CA LEU A 92 -8.01 15.42 12.85
C LEU A 92 -9.24 16.34 12.97
N GLU A 93 -9.85 16.74 11.86
CA GLU A 93 -11.13 17.47 11.84
C GLU A 93 -12.27 16.64 12.46
N GLN A 94 -12.38 15.35 12.12
CA GLN A 94 -13.46 14.46 12.61
C GLN A 94 -13.33 14.10 14.10
N LEU A 95 -12.15 14.25 14.70
CA LEU A 95 -11.97 14.03 16.14
C LEU A 95 -12.72 15.08 16.97
N GLY A 96 -12.88 16.30 16.44
CA GLY A 96 -13.36 17.46 17.17
C GLY A 96 -12.27 18.07 18.07
N PHE A 97 -12.44 19.35 18.45
CA PHE A 97 -11.41 20.16 19.12
C PHE A 97 -10.77 19.49 20.34
N TRP A 98 -11.58 19.03 21.30
CA TRP A 98 -11.06 18.45 22.56
C TRP A 98 -10.34 17.12 22.37
N ASN A 99 -10.79 16.28 21.44
CA ASN A 99 -10.06 15.05 21.15
C ASN A 99 -8.79 15.35 20.40
N ARG A 100 -8.83 16.21 19.37
CA ARG A 100 -7.67 16.60 18.57
C ARG A 100 -6.52 17.12 19.43
N LEU A 101 -6.80 17.99 20.41
CA LEU A 101 -5.77 18.52 21.33
C LEU A 101 -5.08 17.44 22.18
N ASN A 102 -5.77 16.32 22.43
CA ASN A 102 -5.30 15.24 23.31
C ASN A 102 -4.96 13.96 22.54
N THR A 103 -4.94 14.00 21.21
CA THR A 103 -4.57 12.85 20.37
C THR A 103 -3.11 12.98 20.00
N ASP A 104 -2.34 11.94 20.29
CA ASP A 104 -0.98 11.80 19.78
C ASP A 104 -1.05 11.27 18.35
N TYR A 105 -1.10 12.18 17.38
CA TYR A 105 -1.13 11.83 15.96
C TYR A 105 0.30 11.61 15.46
N VAL A 106 0.54 10.46 14.84
CA VAL A 106 1.86 10.03 14.40
C VAL A 106 1.79 9.68 12.93
N ILE A 107 2.80 10.08 12.15
CA ILE A 107 2.93 9.72 10.73
C ILE A 107 4.24 8.97 10.54
N VAL A 108 4.20 7.89 9.75
CA VAL A 108 5.39 7.22 9.23
C VAL A 108 5.50 7.47 7.74
N GLU A 109 6.56 8.17 7.33
CA GLU A 109 6.78 8.59 5.95
C GLU A 109 8.26 8.44 5.59
N SER A 110 8.55 7.66 4.55
CA SER A 110 9.91 7.36 4.11
C SER A 110 10.53 8.49 3.30
N SER A 111 9.73 9.24 2.55
CA SER A 111 10.17 10.36 1.70
C SER A 111 10.51 11.59 2.53
N PRO A 112 11.78 12.07 2.52
CA PRO A 112 12.16 13.30 3.22
C PRO A 112 11.32 14.51 2.79
N ARG A 113 10.99 14.60 1.51
CA ARG A 113 10.22 15.70 0.93
C ARG A 113 8.77 15.70 1.41
N LEU A 114 8.12 14.52 1.47
CA LEU A 114 6.76 14.42 2.04
C LEU A 114 6.76 14.73 3.53
N ARG A 115 7.78 14.29 4.29
CA ARG A 115 7.89 14.67 5.70
C ARG A 115 7.96 16.18 5.89
N GLU A 116 8.77 16.88 5.09
CA GLU A 116 8.84 18.36 5.13
C GLU A 116 7.48 18.99 4.82
N PHE A 117 6.81 18.52 3.77
CA PHE A 117 5.47 19.01 3.40
C PHE A 117 4.43 18.77 4.51
N GLN A 118 4.38 17.55 5.06
CA GLN A 118 3.49 17.18 6.15
C GLN A 118 3.80 17.97 7.43
N HIS A 119 5.07 18.25 7.72
CA HIS A 119 5.46 19.14 8.83
C HIS A 119 4.93 20.55 8.65
N LEU A 120 5.01 21.11 7.44
CA LEU A 120 4.45 22.44 7.13
C LEU A 120 2.91 22.45 7.22
N LEU A 121 2.25 21.38 6.75
CA LEU A 121 0.80 21.26 6.72
C LEU A 121 0.19 21.06 8.11
N LEU A 122 0.76 20.16 8.91
CA LEU A 122 0.18 19.71 10.19
C LEU A 122 0.80 20.43 11.39
N GLY A 123 2.00 20.99 11.25
CA GLY A 123 2.72 21.67 12.33
C GLY A 123 2.90 20.76 13.54
N SER A 124 2.57 21.27 14.73
CA SER A 124 2.67 20.51 15.98
C SER A 124 1.56 19.48 16.21
N GLN A 125 0.61 19.35 15.27
CA GLN A 125 -0.51 18.42 15.43
C GLN A 125 -0.14 16.97 15.16
N ALA A 126 0.96 16.73 14.43
CA ALA A 126 1.44 15.39 14.12
C ALA A 126 2.94 15.29 14.38
N LYS A 127 3.37 14.12 14.89
CA LYS A 127 4.79 13.74 14.99
C LYS A 127 5.14 12.84 13.82
N ILE A 128 6.17 13.19 13.06
CA ILE A 128 6.50 12.51 11.82
C ILE A 128 7.82 11.75 11.98
N TYR A 129 7.83 10.47 11.67
CA TYR A 129 8.98 9.59 11.77
C TYR A 129 9.30 8.96 10.41
N SER A 130 10.58 8.65 10.20
CA SER A 130 11.05 8.03 8.96
C SER A 130 10.78 6.53 8.88
N THR A 131 10.54 5.86 10.01
CA THR A 131 10.35 4.40 10.07
C THR A 131 9.36 3.99 11.17
N MET A 132 8.81 2.79 11.04
CA MET A 132 7.87 2.20 12.00
C MET A 132 8.50 1.98 13.36
N GLU A 133 9.77 1.57 13.45
CA GLU A 133 10.44 1.29 14.71
C GLU A 133 10.57 2.56 15.57
N LYS A 134 10.87 3.71 14.94
CA LYS A 134 10.95 4.99 15.63
C LYS A 134 9.57 5.44 16.12
N ALA A 135 8.55 5.31 15.28
CA ALA A 135 7.18 5.66 15.63
C ALA A 135 6.64 4.77 16.75
N LEU A 136 6.79 3.45 16.65
CA LEU A 136 6.34 2.51 17.68
C LEU A 136 7.10 2.67 19.00
N LYS A 137 8.40 2.99 18.96
CA LYS A 137 9.14 3.36 20.16
C LYS A 137 8.55 4.59 20.85
N HIS A 138 8.19 5.62 20.08
CA HIS A 138 7.48 6.80 20.60
C HIS A 138 6.11 6.43 21.19
N CYS A 139 5.36 5.57 20.51
CA CYS A 139 4.07 5.06 20.95
C CYS A 139 4.14 4.06 22.11
N GLY A 140 5.33 3.69 22.59
CA GLY A 140 5.51 2.68 23.63
C GLY A 140 4.98 1.30 23.23
N GLY A 141 5.03 0.97 21.93
CA GLY A 141 4.49 -0.24 21.34
C GLY A 141 2.97 -0.34 21.34
N LYS A 142 2.24 0.76 21.55
CA LYS A 142 0.77 0.78 21.61
C LYS A 142 0.23 1.80 20.64
N ALA A 143 -0.54 1.39 19.64
CA ALA A 143 -1.04 2.32 18.62
C ALA A 143 -2.29 1.78 17.93
N PHE A 144 -3.17 2.71 17.53
CA PHE A 144 -4.08 2.48 16.43
C PHE A 144 -3.32 2.85 15.15
N ILE A 145 -3.05 1.86 14.31
CA ILE A 145 -2.28 2.00 13.07
C ILE A 145 -3.28 2.01 11.92
N PHE A 146 -3.11 2.89 10.93
CA PHE A 146 -3.82 2.75 9.67
C PHE A 146 -2.97 3.15 8.48
N SER A 147 -3.32 2.60 7.32
CA SER A 147 -2.74 2.95 6.02
C SER A 147 -3.84 2.91 4.96
N ASN A 148 -3.74 3.81 3.99
CA ASN A 148 -4.64 3.87 2.84
C ASN A 148 -3.81 3.91 1.56
N GLU A 149 -4.00 2.93 0.66
CA GLU A 149 -3.24 2.81 -0.61
C GLU A 149 -1.74 2.83 -0.32
N LEU A 150 -1.29 1.81 0.41
CA LEU A 150 0.10 1.66 0.83
C LEU A 150 0.71 0.39 0.27
N VAL A 151 -0.01 -0.72 0.31
CA VAL A 151 0.51 -2.06 0.00
C VAL A 151 0.69 -2.21 -1.51
N ASP A 152 -0.23 -1.62 -2.29
CA ASP A 152 -0.20 -1.59 -3.75
C ASP A 152 1.10 -1.04 -4.35
N ALA A 153 1.73 -0.10 -3.66
CA ALA A 153 2.96 0.58 -4.04
C ALA A 153 4.22 -0.14 -3.54
N PHE A 154 4.10 -1.22 -2.76
CA PHE A 154 5.26 -2.02 -2.41
C PHE A 154 5.78 -2.78 -3.63
N PRO A 155 7.10 -2.85 -3.85
CA PRO A 155 7.67 -3.64 -4.92
C PRO A 155 7.21 -5.10 -4.86
N ALA A 156 6.56 -5.56 -5.93
CA ALA A 156 6.04 -6.92 -6.03
C ALA A 156 6.92 -7.78 -6.94
N ARG A 157 7.04 -9.05 -6.58
CA ARG A 157 7.55 -10.08 -7.49
C ARG A 157 6.41 -10.53 -8.39
N VAL A 158 6.68 -10.71 -9.67
CA VAL A 158 5.66 -11.14 -10.64
C VAL A 158 6.04 -12.52 -11.15
N PHE A 159 5.08 -13.43 -11.17
CA PHE A 159 5.26 -14.80 -11.63
C PHE A 159 4.32 -15.09 -12.77
N GLU A 160 4.77 -15.90 -13.72
CA GLU A 160 3.97 -16.42 -14.84
C GLU A 160 3.97 -17.94 -14.80
N TYR A 161 2.80 -18.55 -14.89
CA TYR A 161 2.64 -19.99 -14.99
C TYR A 161 2.88 -20.44 -16.43
N THR A 162 3.74 -21.43 -16.63
CA THR A 162 4.08 -21.99 -17.95
C THR A 162 3.77 -23.48 -17.98
N GLU A 163 3.92 -24.13 -19.14
CA GLU A 163 3.81 -25.59 -19.24
C GLU A 163 4.81 -26.33 -18.33
N GLU A 164 5.93 -25.69 -17.99
CA GLU A 164 6.97 -26.22 -17.09
C GLU A 164 6.79 -25.78 -15.62
N GLY A 165 5.66 -25.13 -15.31
CA GLY A 165 5.35 -24.57 -13.99
C GLY A 165 5.67 -23.08 -13.87
N TRP A 166 5.70 -22.58 -12.63
CA TRP A 166 5.94 -21.16 -12.32
C TRP A 166 7.34 -20.69 -12.74
N ARG A 167 7.40 -19.52 -13.37
CA ARG A 167 8.60 -18.76 -13.69
C ARG A 167 8.48 -17.34 -13.13
N GLU A 168 9.60 -16.77 -12.71
CA GLU A 168 9.65 -15.37 -12.26
C GLU A 168 9.88 -14.45 -13.45
N VAL A 169 9.10 -13.36 -13.53
CA VAL A 169 9.18 -12.35 -14.56
C VAL A 169 10.21 -11.29 -14.14
N GLY A 170 11.14 -10.99 -15.04
CA GLY A 170 12.06 -9.87 -14.87
C GLY A 170 12.42 -9.25 -16.20
N LEU A 171 13.35 -8.30 -16.18
CA LEU A 171 13.73 -7.46 -17.30
C LEU A 171 15.16 -7.79 -17.75
N THR A 172 15.33 -7.92 -19.06
CA THR A 172 16.62 -8.10 -19.74
C THR A 172 16.77 -7.05 -20.83
N VAL A 173 17.98 -6.94 -21.40
CA VAL A 173 18.22 -6.16 -22.61
C VAL A 173 18.39 -7.11 -23.79
N LYS A 174 17.49 -7.02 -24.76
CA LYS A 174 17.52 -7.79 -26.01
C LYS A 174 17.38 -6.85 -27.20
N ASP A 175 18.27 -6.99 -28.19
CA ASP A 175 18.31 -6.15 -29.39
C ASP A 175 18.33 -4.63 -29.09
N GLY A 176 19.00 -4.24 -27.99
CA GLY A 176 19.11 -2.85 -27.54
C GLY A 176 17.86 -2.30 -26.83
N ALA A 177 16.83 -3.11 -26.61
CA ALA A 177 15.61 -2.73 -25.90
C ALA A 177 15.43 -3.50 -24.60
N VAL A 178 14.77 -2.88 -23.61
CA VAL A 178 14.35 -3.58 -22.39
C VAL A 178 13.15 -4.46 -22.73
N ARG A 179 13.22 -5.75 -22.34
CA ARG A 179 12.19 -6.77 -22.58
C ARG A 179 11.98 -7.60 -21.33
N GLU A 180 10.80 -8.18 -21.19
CA GLU A 180 10.56 -9.21 -20.18
C GLU A 180 11.28 -10.52 -20.55
N GLU A 181 11.81 -11.20 -19.53
CA GLU A 181 12.40 -12.53 -19.63
C GLU A 181 11.97 -13.36 -18.40
N LEU A 182 11.42 -14.54 -18.66
CA LEU A 182 11.04 -15.51 -17.65
C LEU A 182 12.26 -16.31 -17.19
N ARG A 183 12.43 -16.47 -15.88
CA ARG A 183 13.47 -17.33 -15.29
C ARG A 183 12.91 -18.34 -14.30
N PRO A 184 13.59 -19.48 -14.08
CA PRO A 184 13.21 -20.40 -13.01
C PRO A 184 13.10 -19.69 -11.67
N VAL A 185 12.05 -20.00 -10.90
CA VAL A 185 11.90 -19.50 -9.52
C VAL A 185 13.07 -19.99 -8.68
N ARG A 186 13.97 -19.08 -8.29
CA ARG A 186 15.16 -19.41 -7.49
C ARG A 186 14.85 -19.50 -6.00
N GLN A 187 13.93 -18.67 -5.54
CA GLN A 187 13.50 -18.59 -4.15
C GLN A 187 11.97 -18.52 -4.11
N GLN A 188 11.37 -19.42 -3.34
CA GLN A 188 9.93 -19.40 -3.11
C GLN A 188 9.54 -18.12 -2.34
N PRO A 189 8.35 -17.56 -2.60
CA PRO A 189 7.86 -16.43 -1.81
C PRO A 189 7.78 -16.74 -0.32
N LEU A 190 7.86 -15.70 0.52
CA LEU A 190 7.86 -15.85 1.98
C LEU A 190 6.48 -16.25 2.52
N PHE A 191 5.45 -15.60 2.01
CA PHE A 191 4.04 -15.83 2.37
C PHE A 191 3.21 -15.74 1.11
N SER A 192 2.77 -16.87 0.57
CA SER A 192 1.91 -16.89 -0.60
C SER A 192 1.17 -18.21 -0.80
N HIS A 193 -0.06 -18.10 -1.31
CA HIS A 193 -0.85 -19.22 -1.84
C HIS A 193 -0.61 -19.51 -3.34
N MET A 194 0.48 -18.98 -3.93
CA MET A 194 0.87 -19.16 -5.34
C MET A 194 0.88 -20.63 -5.79
N LEU A 195 1.34 -21.55 -4.94
CA LEU A 195 1.50 -22.96 -5.31
C LEU A 195 0.18 -23.73 -5.24
N GLU A 196 -0.77 -23.24 -4.46
CA GLU A 196 -2.11 -23.80 -4.28
C GLU A 196 -3.11 -23.30 -5.33
N TYR A 197 -2.78 -22.23 -6.05
CA TYR A 197 -3.66 -21.60 -7.04
C TYR A 197 -3.72 -22.41 -8.35
N ASP A 198 -4.94 -22.77 -8.77
CA ASP A 198 -5.18 -23.52 -10.00
C ASP A 198 -4.93 -22.64 -11.24
N SER A 199 -3.70 -22.74 -11.77
CA SER A 199 -3.19 -21.85 -12.80
C SER A 199 -3.15 -22.51 -14.17
N GLN A 200 -3.42 -21.69 -15.21
CA GLN A 200 -3.28 -22.08 -16.61
C GLN A 200 -2.06 -21.39 -17.23
N PRO A 201 -1.42 -21.96 -18.27
CA PRO A 201 -0.30 -21.31 -18.94
C PRO A 201 -0.63 -19.87 -19.38
N GLY A 202 0.28 -18.94 -19.08
CA GLY A 202 0.11 -17.51 -19.30
C GLY A 202 -0.59 -16.76 -18.15
N GLN A 203 -1.05 -17.46 -17.11
CA GLN A 203 -1.55 -16.83 -15.89
C GLN A 203 -0.41 -16.09 -15.18
N ARG A 204 -0.64 -14.83 -14.81
CA ARG A 204 0.29 -14.05 -13.99
C ARG A 204 -0.28 -13.73 -12.62
N LEU A 205 0.61 -13.59 -11.65
CA LEU A 205 0.30 -13.09 -10.31
C LEU A 205 1.41 -12.26 -9.70
N GLU A 206 1.05 -11.42 -8.73
CA GLU A 206 1.93 -10.53 -7.99
C GLU A 206 2.03 -10.92 -6.52
N ILE A 207 3.24 -11.06 -6.00
CA ILE A 207 3.51 -11.36 -4.59
C ILE A 207 4.27 -10.21 -3.93
N HIS A 208 3.71 -9.68 -2.85
CA HIS A 208 4.25 -8.54 -2.09
C HIS A 208 5.25 -8.99 -1.01
N ASP A 209 6.28 -9.75 -1.39
CA ASP A 209 7.33 -10.23 -0.48
C ASP A 209 8.06 -9.08 0.24
N SER A 210 8.25 -7.94 -0.44
CA SER A 210 8.85 -6.75 0.16
C SER A 210 8.00 -6.18 1.30
N TYR A 211 6.67 -6.15 1.13
CA TYR A 211 5.73 -5.76 2.17
C TYR A 211 5.78 -6.75 3.34
N ALA A 212 5.76 -8.05 3.06
CA ALA A 212 5.82 -9.07 4.12
C ALA A 212 7.08 -8.95 4.98
N ARG A 213 8.26 -8.71 4.36
CA ARG A 213 9.52 -8.45 5.07
C ARG A 213 9.47 -7.17 5.89
N TRP A 214 8.94 -6.10 5.31
CA TRP A 214 8.81 -4.82 6.01
C TRP A 214 7.87 -4.96 7.22
N PHE A 215 6.68 -5.53 7.02
CA PHE A 215 5.67 -5.74 8.05
C PHE A 215 6.21 -6.58 9.22
N THR A 216 6.78 -7.75 8.93
CA THR A 216 7.34 -8.65 9.94
C THR A 216 8.56 -8.06 10.66
N GLY A 217 9.27 -7.11 10.05
CA GLY A 217 10.43 -6.44 10.65
C GLY A 217 10.09 -5.57 11.87
N TRP A 218 8.95 -4.87 11.84
CA TRP A 218 8.53 -3.99 12.94
C TRP A 218 7.39 -4.56 13.79
N LEU A 219 6.68 -5.58 13.32
CA LEU A 219 5.56 -6.20 14.03
C LEU A 219 5.85 -6.58 15.50
N PRO A 220 7.04 -7.10 15.89
CA PRO A 220 7.35 -7.41 17.28
C PRO A 220 7.41 -6.18 18.22
N LEU A 221 7.47 -4.97 17.66
CA LEU A 221 7.48 -3.72 18.44
C LEU A 221 6.08 -3.20 18.75
N TRP A 222 5.04 -3.73 18.10
CA TRP A 222 3.65 -3.36 18.31
C TRP A 222 2.97 -4.37 19.23
N ASN A 223 2.75 -4.02 20.48
CA ASN A 223 2.29 -4.96 21.50
C ASN A 223 0.79 -4.87 21.76
N MET A 224 0.14 -3.77 21.36
CA MET A 224 -1.29 -3.57 21.63
C MET A 224 -1.92 -2.51 20.71
N GLY A 225 -3.14 -2.76 20.24
CA GLY A 225 -3.99 -1.81 19.55
C GLY A 225 -4.75 -2.43 18.40
N VAL A 226 -5.07 -1.60 17.40
CA VAL A 226 -5.75 -2.02 16.17
C VAL A 226 -4.95 -1.52 14.97
N MET A 227 -4.76 -2.35 13.96
CA MET A 227 -4.22 -1.96 12.66
C MET A 227 -5.30 -2.06 11.60
N THR A 228 -5.43 -1.06 10.73
CA THR A 228 -6.38 -1.03 9.62
C THR A 228 -5.64 -0.76 8.31
N VAL A 229 -5.64 -1.72 7.39
CA VAL A 229 -5.06 -1.60 6.06
C VAL A 229 -6.18 -1.48 5.05
N ILE A 230 -6.17 -0.40 4.26
CA ILE A 230 -7.21 -0.08 3.27
C ILE A 230 -6.52 0.01 1.91
N ASP A 231 -6.90 -0.87 0.99
CA ASP A 231 -6.26 -0.93 -0.32
C ASP A 231 -7.17 -1.58 -1.35
N TYR A 232 -6.88 -1.38 -2.64
CA TYR A 232 -7.60 -2.04 -3.72
C TYR A 232 -6.99 -3.40 -4.05
N GLY A 233 -7.86 -4.35 -4.35
CA GLY A 233 -7.46 -5.73 -4.56
C GLY A 233 -8.61 -6.68 -4.26
N ASP A 234 -8.28 -7.94 -4.09
CA ASP A 234 -9.27 -8.96 -3.80
C ASP A 234 -8.61 -10.21 -3.19
N GLU A 235 -9.43 -11.17 -2.80
CA GLU A 235 -8.97 -12.53 -2.56
C GLU A 235 -8.42 -13.14 -3.85
N MET A 236 -7.36 -13.94 -3.72
CA MET A 236 -6.53 -14.49 -4.78
C MET A 236 -7.34 -15.05 -5.97
N GLU A 237 -8.31 -15.90 -5.68
CA GLU A 237 -9.17 -16.53 -6.68
C GLU A 237 -9.90 -15.51 -7.57
N ARG A 238 -10.54 -14.51 -6.95
CA ARG A 238 -11.29 -13.48 -7.67
C ARG A 238 -10.38 -12.46 -8.34
N LEU A 239 -9.24 -12.14 -7.71
CA LEU A 239 -8.27 -11.20 -8.25
C LEU A 239 -7.72 -11.72 -9.58
N TYR A 240 -7.14 -12.91 -9.57
CA TYR A 240 -6.41 -13.45 -10.72
C TYR A 240 -7.33 -14.04 -11.79
N TYR A 241 -8.56 -14.42 -11.44
CA TYR A 241 -9.62 -14.68 -12.43
C TYR A 241 -9.96 -13.42 -13.25
N ARG A 242 -10.08 -12.25 -12.59
CA ARG A 242 -10.36 -10.97 -13.28
C ARG A 242 -9.12 -10.37 -13.94
N ARG A 243 -7.93 -10.75 -13.47
CA ARG A 243 -6.61 -10.25 -13.90
C ARG A 243 -5.71 -11.42 -14.35
N PRO A 244 -6.05 -12.14 -15.44
CA PRO A 244 -5.26 -13.29 -15.88
C PRO A 244 -3.82 -12.93 -16.30
N GLN A 245 -3.59 -11.67 -16.69
CA GLN A 245 -2.27 -11.13 -17.06
C GLN A 245 -1.60 -10.35 -15.93
N GLY A 246 -2.11 -10.49 -14.70
CA GLY A 246 -1.66 -9.71 -13.55
C GLY A 246 -2.30 -8.32 -13.50
N SER A 247 -1.92 -7.58 -12.47
CA SER A 247 -2.45 -6.27 -12.11
C SER A 247 -1.42 -5.14 -12.15
N LEU A 248 -0.13 -5.46 -12.34
CA LEU A 248 0.94 -4.47 -12.44
C LEU A 248 0.63 -3.43 -13.52
N ARG A 249 0.60 -2.16 -13.13
CA ARG A 249 0.31 -1.02 -14.00
C ARG A 249 1.01 0.24 -13.53
N GLY A 250 1.01 1.23 -14.41
CA GLY A 250 1.65 2.50 -14.16
C GLY A 250 0.68 3.66 -14.36
N TYR A 251 0.78 4.70 -13.54
CA TYR A 251 0.04 5.95 -13.72
C TYR A 251 1.01 7.06 -14.06
N LYS A 252 0.73 7.76 -15.16
CA LYS A 252 1.49 8.93 -15.59
C LYS A 252 0.58 9.92 -16.27
N SER A 253 0.46 11.14 -15.72
CA SER A 253 -0.32 12.22 -16.32
C SER A 253 -1.77 11.80 -16.67
N HIS A 254 -2.44 11.12 -15.72
CA HIS A 254 -3.79 10.55 -15.88
C HIS A 254 -3.94 9.44 -16.95
N GLN A 255 -2.84 8.87 -17.44
CA GLN A 255 -2.87 7.69 -18.31
C GLN A 255 -2.45 6.44 -17.54
N VAL A 256 -3.13 5.33 -17.83
CA VAL A 256 -2.76 4.00 -17.34
C VAL A 256 -1.82 3.36 -18.37
N LEU A 257 -0.61 3.02 -17.94
CA LEU A 257 0.41 2.32 -18.70
C LEU A 257 0.41 0.84 -18.29
N THR A 258 0.64 -0.05 -19.24
CA THR A 258 0.75 -1.51 -19.02
C THR A 258 1.82 -2.11 -19.92
N GLY A 259 2.24 -3.34 -19.61
CA GLY A 259 3.24 -4.08 -20.38
C GLY A 259 4.56 -3.31 -20.52
N GLU A 260 5.15 -3.34 -21.73
CA GLU A 260 6.46 -2.74 -21.98
C GLU A 260 6.54 -1.22 -21.75
N GLU A 261 5.40 -0.53 -21.74
CA GLU A 261 5.37 0.93 -21.52
C GLU A 261 5.81 1.32 -20.11
N LEU A 262 5.64 0.41 -19.15
CA LEU A 262 6.07 0.58 -17.76
C LEU A 262 7.57 0.87 -17.66
N TYR A 263 8.36 0.25 -18.53
CA TYR A 263 9.82 0.25 -18.45
C TYR A 263 10.46 1.48 -19.10
N ARG A 264 9.67 2.31 -19.79
CA ARG A 264 10.18 3.46 -20.57
C ARG A 264 10.58 4.66 -19.72
N HIS A 265 9.91 4.87 -18.59
CA HIS A 265 10.08 6.07 -17.76
C HIS A 265 10.18 5.77 -16.26
N PRO A 266 11.13 4.91 -15.83
CA PRO A 266 11.35 4.65 -14.41
C PRO A 266 11.61 5.97 -13.66
N GLY A 267 10.99 6.13 -12.49
CA GLY A 267 11.06 7.35 -11.68
C GLY A 267 9.98 8.40 -11.98
N LEU A 268 9.30 8.30 -13.13
CA LEU A 268 8.28 9.28 -13.57
C LEU A 268 6.87 8.68 -13.70
N THR A 269 6.72 7.41 -13.36
CA THR A 269 5.46 6.66 -13.41
C THR A 269 5.23 6.07 -12.04
N ASP A 270 4.04 6.26 -11.47
CA ASP A 270 3.62 5.59 -10.25
C ASP A 270 3.26 4.15 -10.59
N LEU A 271 3.90 3.16 -9.98
CA LEU A 271 3.71 1.75 -10.30
C LEU A 271 2.99 1.07 -9.16
N THR A 272 1.91 0.35 -9.48
CA THR A 272 1.11 -0.34 -8.48
C THR A 272 0.66 -1.71 -8.94
N CYS A 273 0.36 -2.56 -7.95
CA CYS A 273 -0.25 -3.88 -8.12
C CYS A 273 -1.51 -3.96 -7.24
N ASP A 274 -2.54 -4.67 -7.70
CA ASP A 274 -3.69 -4.98 -6.86
C ASP A 274 -3.23 -5.89 -5.69
N VAL A 275 -3.75 -5.63 -4.49
CA VAL A 275 -3.36 -6.37 -3.30
C VAL A 275 -4.04 -7.74 -3.27
N ASN A 276 -3.25 -8.81 -3.14
CA ASN A 276 -3.74 -10.14 -2.83
C ASN A 276 -4.11 -10.22 -1.33
N PHE A 277 -5.39 -10.05 -1.02
CA PHE A 277 -5.87 -10.06 0.37
C PHE A 277 -5.87 -11.46 1.00
N THR A 278 -5.79 -12.54 0.21
CA THR A 278 -5.61 -13.89 0.76
C THR A 278 -4.25 -14.01 1.44
N ASP A 279 -3.18 -13.59 0.76
CA ASP A 279 -1.81 -13.63 1.30
C ASP A 279 -1.64 -12.64 2.47
N LEU A 280 -2.23 -11.44 2.37
CA LEU A 280 -2.16 -10.44 3.44
C LEU A 280 -2.90 -10.89 4.72
N LEU A 281 -4.04 -11.56 4.54
CA LEU A 281 -4.81 -12.14 5.64
C LEU A 281 -4.04 -13.27 6.33
N GLU A 282 -3.38 -14.13 5.57
CA GLU A 282 -2.56 -15.21 6.11
C GLU A 282 -1.33 -14.68 6.85
N LEU A 283 -0.65 -13.66 6.31
CA LEU A 283 0.44 -12.96 6.98
C LEU A 283 -0.01 -12.40 8.34
N SER A 284 -1.21 -11.84 8.41
CA SER A 284 -1.76 -11.27 9.64
C SER A 284 -2.21 -12.37 10.63
N ARG A 285 -2.85 -13.45 10.14
CA ARG A 285 -3.33 -14.57 10.97
C ARG A 285 -2.22 -15.39 11.62
N ASN A 286 -1.03 -15.39 11.02
CA ASN A 286 0.16 -16.00 11.63
C ASN A 286 0.64 -15.28 12.91
N CYS A 287 0.02 -14.14 13.27
CA CYS A 287 0.23 -13.47 14.55
C CYS A 287 -0.67 -14.10 15.64
N LEU A 288 -0.12 -15.07 16.38
CA LEU A 288 -0.85 -15.78 17.44
C LEU A 288 -1.46 -14.80 18.48
N GLY A 289 -2.78 -14.94 18.70
CA GLY A 289 -3.53 -14.13 19.66
C GLY A 289 -4.22 -12.91 19.06
N ASP A 290 -3.90 -12.54 17.82
CA ASP A 290 -4.56 -11.44 17.13
C ASP A 290 -5.90 -11.89 16.52
N THR A 291 -6.88 -11.00 16.51
CA THR A 291 -8.12 -11.18 15.74
C THR A 291 -8.00 -10.45 14.42
N VAL A 292 -8.21 -11.14 13.30
CA VAL A 292 -8.09 -10.54 11.96
C VAL A 292 -9.42 -10.65 11.22
N THR A 293 -9.92 -9.51 10.76
CA THR A 293 -11.16 -9.39 9.98
C THR A 293 -10.86 -8.76 8.63
N LEU A 294 -11.49 -9.28 7.57
CA LEU A 294 -11.47 -8.71 6.23
C LEU A 294 -12.91 -8.33 5.85
N MET A 295 -13.10 -7.13 5.31
CA MET A 295 -14.38 -6.68 4.77
C MET A 295 -14.18 -5.77 3.57
N THR A 296 -15.26 -5.45 2.86
CA THR A 296 -15.22 -4.47 1.76
C THR A 296 -15.08 -3.05 2.31
N GLN A 297 -14.56 -2.13 1.50
CA GLN A 297 -14.57 -0.70 1.84
C GLN A 297 -16.00 -0.19 2.03
N ARG A 298 -16.94 -0.66 1.22
CA ARG A 298 -18.36 -0.35 1.38
C ARG A 298 -18.82 -0.65 2.80
N ASP A 299 -18.63 -1.87 3.29
CA ASP A 299 -19.10 -2.28 4.62
C ASP A 299 -18.42 -1.51 5.75
N TYR A 300 -17.13 -1.18 5.56
CA TYR A 300 -16.38 -0.37 6.51
C TYR A 300 -16.90 1.08 6.59
N LEU A 301 -17.29 1.67 5.47
CA LEU A 301 -17.69 3.07 5.35
C LEU A 301 -19.19 3.31 5.57
N LEU A 302 -20.05 2.35 5.21
CA LEU A 302 -21.51 2.49 5.19
C LEU A 302 -22.10 3.02 6.52
N PRO A 303 -21.61 2.61 7.71
CA PRO A 303 -22.12 3.14 8.99
C PRO A 303 -21.91 4.65 9.17
N TYR A 304 -21.05 5.27 8.36
CA TYR A 304 -20.62 6.67 8.46
C TYR A 304 -21.05 7.53 7.26
N ALA A 305 -21.78 6.94 6.30
CA ALA A 305 -22.22 7.63 5.10
C ALA A 305 -23.33 8.65 5.40
N GLU A 306 -23.29 9.80 4.72
CA GLU A 306 -24.32 10.85 4.78
C GLU A 306 -25.14 10.94 3.49
N ASN A 307 -25.07 9.91 2.64
CA ASN A 307 -25.78 9.79 1.37
C ASN A 307 -25.47 10.92 0.37
N THR A 308 -24.26 11.48 0.42
CA THR A 308 -23.76 12.39 -0.62
C THR A 308 -23.40 11.60 -1.89
N PRO A 309 -23.36 12.23 -3.08
CA PRO A 309 -22.91 11.55 -4.30
C PRO A 309 -21.49 10.98 -4.18
N GLN A 310 -20.61 11.65 -3.44
CA GLN A 310 -19.25 11.19 -3.20
C GLN A 310 -19.21 9.97 -2.27
N ASP A 311 -20.07 9.94 -1.24
CA ASP A 311 -20.23 8.75 -0.38
C ASP A 311 -20.79 7.57 -1.19
N ALA A 312 -21.78 7.83 -2.05
CA ALA A 312 -22.36 6.81 -2.93
C ALA A 312 -21.31 6.20 -3.86
N PHE A 313 -20.42 7.02 -4.43
CA PHE A 313 -19.29 6.54 -5.23
C PHE A 313 -18.32 5.66 -4.42
N LEU A 314 -17.93 6.08 -3.21
CA LEU A 314 -16.98 5.34 -2.37
C LEU A 314 -17.56 4.06 -1.75
N THR A 315 -18.90 3.97 -1.68
CA THR A 315 -19.65 2.81 -1.15
C THR A 315 -20.29 1.96 -2.25
N ASP A 316 -20.05 2.26 -3.53
CA ASP A 316 -20.60 1.49 -4.64
C ASP A 316 -20.02 0.07 -4.66
N GLU A 317 -20.90 -0.92 -4.55
CA GLU A 317 -20.55 -2.35 -4.56
C GLU A 317 -19.91 -2.77 -5.88
N HIS A 318 -20.33 -2.17 -6.99
CA HIS A 318 -19.78 -2.46 -8.32
C HIS A 318 -18.65 -1.50 -8.71
N GLY A 319 -18.27 -0.61 -7.78
CA GLY A 319 -17.24 0.40 -7.94
C GLY A 319 -16.24 0.37 -6.79
N ALA A 320 -15.81 1.55 -6.34
CA ALA A 320 -14.74 1.69 -5.33
C ALA A 320 -15.06 0.93 -4.03
N GLY A 321 -16.33 0.86 -3.63
CA GLY A 321 -16.76 0.17 -2.42
C GLY A 321 -16.53 -1.34 -2.42
N GLY A 322 -16.60 -2.00 -3.58
CA GLY A 322 -16.31 -3.43 -3.73
C GLY A 322 -14.90 -3.75 -4.24
N HIS A 323 -14.23 -2.80 -4.89
CA HIS A 323 -12.85 -2.97 -5.36
C HIS A 323 -11.80 -2.74 -4.27
N PHE A 324 -12.13 -1.97 -3.23
CA PHE A 324 -11.30 -1.79 -2.06
C PHE A 324 -11.73 -2.71 -0.94
N HIS A 325 -10.75 -3.20 -0.19
CA HIS A 325 -10.95 -4.01 1.00
C HIS A 325 -10.26 -3.36 2.21
N VAL A 326 -10.77 -3.72 3.38
CA VAL A 326 -10.27 -3.26 4.67
C VAL A 326 -9.92 -4.48 5.52
N LEU A 327 -8.63 -4.63 5.78
CA LEU A 327 -8.12 -5.62 6.73
C LEU A 327 -7.92 -4.96 8.09
N ILE A 328 -8.54 -5.53 9.12
CA ILE A 328 -8.45 -5.06 10.50
C ILE A 328 -7.78 -6.16 11.33
N GLN A 329 -6.65 -5.84 11.93
CA GLN A 329 -5.93 -6.71 12.86
C GLN A 329 -5.97 -6.11 14.27
N GLU A 330 -6.44 -6.88 15.24
CA GLU A 330 -6.63 -6.44 16.61
C GLU A 330 -5.75 -7.24 17.57
N ARG A 331 -4.97 -6.52 18.38
CA ARG A 331 -4.09 -7.05 19.43
C ARG A 331 -4.47 -6.35 20.73
N LEU A 332 -5.50 -6.82 21.43
CA LEU A 332 -6.16 -6.07 22.50
C LEU A 332 -5.87 -6.58 23.91
#